data_AF-A0A6J8A624-F1
#
_entry.id   AF-A0A6J8A624-F1
#
_cell.length_a   1.000
_cell.length_b   1.000
_cell.length_c   1.000
_cell.angle_alpha   90.00
_cell.angle_beta   90.00
_cell.angle_gamma   90.00
#
_symmetry.space_group_name_H-M   'P 1'
#
loop_
_entity.id
_entity.type
_entity.pdbx_description
1 polymer ?
#
loop_
_entity_poly.entity_id
_entity_poly.type
_entity_poly.pdbx_seq_one_letter_code
_entity_poly.pdbx_strand_id
1 'polypeptide(L)'
;MRKENLLKHFGVTFGEKRALKTMPTDTDLTPSQHRQSPKAYRLMELGKTPIKVERLRHCLKSYPNKIDAHILLDGFTNGFKVNYMGPRQSVNCSNLISAKQQESELEEKIMKEIQVGRIAGPFKNKPFSNLRLSPIGLVAKKPPPVSKTHGWRMIQHLSYPLGSSINTFIYPQLTTVQYTSLDKVLGTISKLGKGAEQARMDIVSAFRLLILHPDQFVLFGFRFEDNFYFQKALPMGC
;
A
#
# COMPACT_ATOMS: atom_id res chain seq x y z
N MET A 1 -8.76 34.31 -0.04
CA MET A 1 -7.38 34.48 0.50
C MET A 1 -6.49 33.40 -0.12
N ARG A 2 -5.45 33.80 -0.87
CA ARG A 2 -4.59 32.89 -1.65
C ARG A 2 -3.70 32.04 -0.75
N LYS A 3 -3.49 30.77 -1.14
CA LYS A 3 -2.74 29.71 -0.44
C LYS A 3 -1.28 30.05 -0.08
N GLU A 4 -0.73 31.14 -0.61
CA GLU A 4 0.69 31.49 -0.46
C GLU A 4 1.02 32.20 0.86
N ASN A 5 0.03 32.70 1.61
CA ASN A 5 0.28 33.47 2.84
C ASN A 5 0.31 32.64 4.14
N LEU A 6 0.08 31.33 4.12
CA LEU A 6 0.20 30.47 5.31
C LEU A 6 1.58 29.85 5.51
N LEU A 7 2.45 29.87 4.49
CA LEU A 7 3.74 29.17 4.51
C LEU A 7 4.89 30.01 5.10
N LYS A 8 4.69 31.31 5.33
CA LYS A 8 5.67 32.17 6.01
C LYS A 8 5.59 32.11 7.54
N HIS A 9 4.52 31.55 8.12
CA HIS A 9 4.34 31.48 9.58
C HIS A 9 5.10 30.30 10.23
N PHE A 10 5.69 29.40 9.44
CA PHE A 10 6.36 28.18 9.95
C PHE A 10 7.88 28.12 9.66
N GLY A 11 8.51 29.24 9.28
CA GLY A 11 9.99 29.35 9.30
C GLY A 11 10.76 28.35 8.43
N VAL A 12 10.22 27.92 7.29
CA VAL A 12 10.92 27.01 6.37
C VAL A 12 11.66 27.82 5.30
N THR A 13 12.98 27.91 5.43
CA THR A 13 13.88 28.41 4.37
C THR A 13 14.33 27.25 3.48
N PHE A 14 14.20 27.40 2.16
CA PHE A 14 14.75 26.47 1.18
C PHE A 14 16.22 26.81 0.92
N GLY A 15 17.13 25.88 1.23
CA GLY A 15 18.55 25.99 0.99
C GLY A 15 18.92 25.92 -0.50
N GLU A 16 19.89 26.75 -0.87
CA GLU A 16 20.42 26.93 -2.23
C GLU A 16 21.16 25.72 -2.79
N LYS A 17 21.17 25.65 -4.13
CA LYS A 17 21.87 24.65 -4.95
C LYS A 17 23.38 24.75 -4.77
N ARG A 18 24.06 23.63 -4.52
CA ARG A 18 25.52 23.52 -4.60
C ARG A 18 25.94 22.66 -5.79
N ALA A 19 26.93 23.16 -6.51
CA ALA A 19 27.40 22.72 -7.82
C ALA A 19 28.12 21.36 -7.83
N LEU A 20 28.11 20.75 -9.03
CA LEU A 20 28.84 19.55 -9.43
C LEU A 20 30.36 19.70 -9.21
N LYS A 21 31.00 18.65 -8.69
CA LYS A 21 32.44 18.41 -8.77
C LYS A 21 32.71 17.08 -9.47
N THR A 22 33.71 17.12 -10.34
CA THR A 22 34.14 16.13 -11.32
C THR A 22 34.87 14.93 -10.71
N MET A 23 34.80 13.81 -11.42
CA MET A 23 35.46 12.51 -11.17
C MET A 23 36.99 12.57 -11.39
N PRO A 24 37.76 11.65 -10.77
CA PRO A 24 38.99 11.13 -11.36
C PRO A 24 38.87 9.66 -11.78
N THR A 25 39.63 9.32 -12.80
CA THR A 25 39.71 8.05 -13.54
C THR A 25 40.80 7.09 -13.02
N ASP A 26 40.58 5.83 -13.34
CA ASP A 26 41.52 4.74 -13.68
C ASP A 26 42.16 3.78 -12.63
N THR A 27 41.84 2.51 -12.90
CA THR A 27 42.69 1.28 -12.98
C THR A 27 42.93 0.35 -11.78
N ASP A 28 42.63 -0.92 -12.09
CA ASP A 28 43.24 -2.20 -11.71
C ASP A 28 42.74 -3.12 -10.55
N LEU A 29 42.09 -4.21 -11.02
CA LEU A 29 42.27 -5.65 -10.73
C LEU A 29 41.92 -6.27 -9.33
N THR A 30 40.79 -7.01 -9.37
CA THR A 30 40.29 -8.27 -8.70
C THR A 30 41.15 -9.09 -7.70
N PRO A 31 40.60 -10.09 -6.94
CA PRO A 31 39.19 -10.57 -6.82
C PRO A 31 38.71 -10.88 -5.36
N SER A 32 37.42 -11.26 -5.29
CA SER A 32 36.76 -12.11 -4.27
C SER A 32 36.17 -11.40 -3.04
N GLN A 33 34.87 -11.11 -3.11
CA GLN A 33 34.02 -11.13 -1.91
C GLN A 33 32.67 -11.79 -2.22
N HIS A 34 32.32 -12.72 -1.33
CA HIS A 34 31.13 -13.55 -1.32
C HIS A 34 29.86 -12.84 -1.81
N ARG A 35 29.23 -13.47 -2.81
CA ARG A 35 27.88 -13.17 -3.27
C ARG A 35 26.89 -13.57 -2.17
N GLN A 36 26.65 -12.67 -1.21
CA GLN A 36 25.63 -12.87 -0.17
C GLN A 36 24.26 -12.93 -0.85
N SER A 37 23.54 -14.03 -0.62
CA SER A 37 22.11 -14.14 -0.96
C SER A 37 21.35 -12.98 -0.29
N PRO A 38 20.24 -12.48 -0.88
CA PRO A 38 19.41 -11.47 -0.23
C PRO A 38 18.90 -12.04 1.10
N LYS A 39 19.55 -11.64 2.20
CA LYS A 39 19.38 -12.25 3.52
C LYS A 39 17.92 -12.19 3.94
N ALA A 40 17.35 -13.33 4.33
CA ALA A 40 15.94 -13.52 4.64
C ALA A 40 15.31 -12.49 5.59
N TYR A 41 16.11 -11.80 6.42
CA TYR A 41 15.63 -10.72 7.28
C TYR A 41 15.03 -9.54 6.49
N ARG A 42 15.56 -9.20 5.30
CA ARG A 42 15.00 -8.08 4.50
C ARG A 42 13.64 -8.41 3.89
N LEU A 43 13.36 -9.69 3.68
CA LEU A 43 12.07 -10.15 3.14
C LEU A 43 10.94 -9.92 4.14
N MET A 44 11.22 -10.10 5.43
CA MET A 44 10.24 -9.96 6.52
C MET A 44 10.12 -8.53 7.05
N GLU A 45 10.86 -7.56 6.50
CA GLU A 45 10.71 -6.16 6.87
C GLU A 45 9.32 -5.63 6.50
N LEU A 46 8.69 -4.93 7.45
CA LEU A 46 7.43 -4.23 7.25
C LEU A 46 7.50 -3.23 6.08
N GLY A 47 6.37 -3.05 5.40
CA GLY A 47 6.19 -1.97 4.44
C GLY A 47 6.25 -0.58 5.10
N LYS A 48 6.32 0.46 4.28
CA LYS A 48 6.35 1.85 4.76
C LYS A 48 4.96 2.49 4.77
N THR A 49 4.64 3.14 5.88
CA THR A 49 3.42 3.93 6.06
C THR A 49 3.77 5.33 6.59
N PRO A 50 3.04 6.39 6.20
CA PRO A 50 3.26 7.74 6.73
C PRO A 50 2.76 7.90 8.18
N ILE A 51 2.08 6.90 8.73
CA ILE A 51 1.53 6.94 10.08
C ILE A 51 2.65 6.98 11.12
N LYS A 52 2.66 8.03 11.93
CA LYS A 52 3.59 8.19 13.06
C LYS A 52 3.02 7.45 14.28
N VAL A 53 3.44 6.20 14.48
CA VAL A 53 2.91 5.29 15.52
C VAL A 53 2.87 5.94 16.90
N GLU A 54 3.92 6.65 17.32
CA GLU A 54 3.93 7.29 18.64
C GLU A 54 2.91 8.43 18.79
N ARG A 55 2.63 9.18 17.72
CA ARG A 55 1.55 10.18 17.72
C ARG A 55 0.19 9.49 17.77
N LEU A 56 0.02 8.43 16.99
CA LEU A 56 -1.20 7.64 16.99
C LEU A 56 -1.47 7.04 18.39
N ARG A 57 -0.45 6.48 19.05
CA ARG A 57 -0.53 5.95 20.42
C ARG A 57 -1.08 6.97 21.39
N HIS A 58 -0.62 8.22 21.31
CA HIS A 58 -1.14 9.31 22.14
C HIS A 58 -2.61 9.59 21.86
N CYS A 59 -3.00 9.72 20.59
CA CYS A 59 -4.40 9.94 20.19
C CYS A 59 -5.32 8.79 20.63
N LEU A 60 -4.84 7.55 20.62
CA LEU A 60 -5.63 6.38 20.98
C LEU A 60 -5.88 6.25 22.50
N LYS A 61 -5.15 6.98 23.36
CA LYS A 61 -5.39 6.98 24.81
C LYS A 61 -6.82 7.40 25.16
N SER A 62 -7.36 8.41 24.47
CA SER A 62 -8.73 8.90 24.66
C SER A 62 -9.75 8.23 23.75
N TYR A 63 -9.36 7.28 22.90
CA TYR A 63 -10.28 6.62 21.98
C TYR A 63 -11.32 5.78 22.77
N PRO A 64 -12.64 5.92 22.51
CA PRO A 64 -13.67 5.28 23.32
C PRO A 64 -13.61 3.74 23.28
N ASN A 65 -13.41 3.15 22.10
CA ASN A 65 -13.32 1.71 21.96
C ASN A 65 -11.88 1.22 22.21
N LYS A 66 -11.60 0.69 23.41
CA LYS A 66 -10.26 0.24 23.78
C LYS A 66 -9.78 -0.99 23.00
N ILE A 67 -10.69 -1.83 22.54
CA ILE A 67 -10.36 -3.01 21.74
C ILE A 67 -9.86 -2.56 20.37
N ASP A 68 -10.60 -1.68 19.69
CA ASP A 68 -10.19 -1.13 18.40
C ASP A 68 -8.89 -0.32 18.51
N ALA A 69 -8.73 0.45 19.60
CA ALA A 69 -7.49 1.18 19.86
C ALA A 69 -6.28 0.24 19.94
N HIS A 70 -6.43 -0.90 20.62
CA HIS A 70 -5.38 -1.90 20.71
C HIS A 70 -5.07 -2.52 19.34
N ILE A 71 -6.09 -2.92 18.58
CA ILE A 71 -5.95 -3.50 17.24
C ILE A 71 -5.24 -2.53 16.28
N LEU A 72 -5.64 -1.26 16.29
CA LEU A 72 -5.01 -0.23 15.44
C LEU A 72 -3.54 -0.05 15.83
N LEU A 73 -3.25 0.09 17.11
CA LEU A 73 -1.88 0.30 17.58
C LEU A 73 -0.98 -0.89 17.27
N ASP A 74 -1.45 -2.11 17.50
CA ASP A 74 -0.74 -3.34 17.15
C ASP A 74 -0.51 -3.42 15.64
N GLY A 75 -1.56 -3.24 14.83
CA GLY A 75 -1.48 -3.31 13.38
C GLY A 75 -0.54 -2.28 12.76
N PHE A 76 -0.49 -1.05 13.29
CA PHE A 76 0.48 -0.04 12.81
C PHE A 76 1.90 -0.24 13.34
N THR A 77 2.09 -1.03 14.40
CA THR A 77 3.42 -1.35 14.97
C THR A 77 4.02 -2.60 14.32
N ASN A 78 3.22 -3.65 14.20
CA ASN A 78 3.64 -5.01 13.84
C ASN A 78 3.08 -5.48 12.48
N GLY A 79 2.22 -4.68 11.86
CA GLY A 79 1.51 -5.02 10.63
C GLY A 79 0.15 -5.67 10.88
N PHE A 80 -0.78 -5.45 9.96
CA PHE A 80 -2.13 -5.97 10.00
C PHE A 80 -2.20 -7.41 9.47
N LYS A 81 -2.88 -8.27 10.21
CA LYS A 81 -3.24 -9.62 9.76
C LYS A 81 -4.58 -9.59 9.04
N VAL A 82 -4.63 -10.16 7.85
CA VAL A 82 -5.89 -10.47 7.20
C VAL A 82 -6.39 -11.79 7.77
N ASN A 83 -7.67 -11.86 8.14
CA ASN A 83 -8.30 -13.03 8.76
C ASN A 83 -8.55 -14.17 7.74
N TYR A 84 -7.52 -14.48 6.95
CA TYR A 84 -7.52 -15.54 5.95
C TYR A 84 -7.41 -16.90 6.63
N MET A 85 -8.40 -17.76 6.39
CA MET A 85 -8.48 -19.11 6.99
C MET A 85 -8.28 -20.24 5.96
N GLY A 86 -7.79 -19.90 4.78
CA GLY A 86 -7.57 -20.87 3.69
C GLY A 86 -6.19 -21.51 3.71
N PRO A 87 -5.91 -22.41 2.75
CA PRO A 87 -4.63 -23.08 2.64
C PRO A 87 -3.51 -22.13 2.18
N ARG A 88 -2.40 -22.10 2.92
CA ARG A 88 -1.19 -21.31 2.62
C ARG A 88 -0.26 -22.05 1.64
N GLN A 89 -0.75 -22.28 0.44
CA GLN A 89 -0.05 -22.99 -0.63
C GLN A 89 0.28 -22.09 -1.82
N SER A 90 1.33 -22.46 -2.56
CA SER A 90 1.70 -21.76 -3.80
C SER A 90 0.58 -21.91 -4.83
N VAL A 91 0.25 -20.80 -5.50
CA VAL A 91 -0.66 -20.77 -6.64
C VAL A 91 0.02 -19.99 -7.76
N ASN A 92 -0.05 -20.50 -8.98
CA ASN A 92 0.42 -19.80 -10.17
C ASN A 92 -0.78 -19.32 -10.98
N CYS A 93 -0.60 -18.22 -11.71
CA CYS A 93 -1.64 -17.66 -12.56
C CYS A 93 -1.02 -16.83 -13.70
N SER A 94 -1.81 -16.64 -14.75
CA SER A 94 -1.54 -15.64 -15.79
C SER A 94 -2.15 -14.30 -15.39
N ASN A 95 -1.54 -13.20 -15.84
CA ASN A 95 -2.08 -11.86 -15.63
C ASN A 95 -3.29 -11.59 -16.54
N LEU A 96 -4.05 -10.56 -16.20
CA LEU A 96 -5.17 -10.11 -17.02
C LEU A 96 -4.67 -9.54 -18.35
N ILE A 97 -5.51 -9.59 -19.39
CA ILE A 97 -5.16 -9.10 -20.74
C ILE A 97 -4.68 -7.63 -20.70
N SER A 98 -5.27 -6.80 -19.84
CA SER A 98 -4.88 -5.39 -19.70
C SER A 98 -3.45 -5.19 -19.19
N ALA A 99 -2.87 -6.16 -18.47
CA ALA A 99 -1.46 -6.09 -18.07
C ALA A 99 -0.53 -6.11 -19.29
N LYS A 100 -0.86 -6.93 -20.31
CA LYS A 100 -0.10 -7.01 -21.55
C LYS A 100 -0.37 -5.81 -22.46
N GLN A 101 -1.62 -5.34 -22.52
CA GLN A 101 -1.99 -4.21 -23.37
C GLN A 101 -1.40 -2.88 -22.91
N GLN A 102 -1.07 -2.74 -21.61
CA GLN A 102 -0.63 -1.50 -20.98
C GLN A 102 0.61 -1.76 -20.12
N GLU A 103 1.60 -2.48 -20.68
CA GLU A 103 2.76 -3.01 -19.95
C GLU A 103 3.62 -1.91 -19.29
N SER A 104 3.96 -0.86 -20.03
CA SER A 104 4.75 0.27 -19.50
C SER A 104 4.05 1.00 -18.34
N GLU A 105 2.74 1.21 -18.45
CA GLU A 105 1.93 1.83 -17.39
C GLU A 105 1.86 0.95 -16.13
N LEU A 106 1.88 -0.37 -16.30
CA LEU A 106 1.88 -1.32 -15.20
C LEU A 106 3.25 -1.34 -14.52
N GLU A 107 4.32 -1.40 -15.31
CA GLU A 107 5.70 -1.34 -14.83
C GLU A 107 5.93 -0.06 -14.00
N GLU A 108 5.53 1.11 -14.54
CA GLU A 108 5.68 2.39 -13.84
C GLU A 108 4.97 2.38 -12.47
N LYS A 109 3.78 1.77 -12.38
CA LYS A 109 3.05 1.65 -11.11
C LYS A 109 3.73 0.71 -10.14
N ILE A 110 4.22 -0.43 -10.61
CA ILE A 110 4.97 -1.39 -9.78
C ILE A 110 6.21 -0.70 -9.22
N MET A 111 6.98 0.00 -10.07
CA MET A 111 8.19 0.71 -9.66
C MET A 111 7.90 1.81 -8.63
N LYS A 112 6.84 2.60 -8.82
CA LYS A 112 6.41 3.60 -7.83
C LYS A 112 6.07 2.98 -6.47
N GLU A 113 5.37 1.85 -6.46
CA GLU A 113 5.02 1.15 -5.21
C GLU A 113 6.22 0.49 -4.53
N ILE A 114 7.23 0.05 -5.31
CA ILE A 114 8.52 -0.42 -4.79
C ILE A 114 9.29 0.73 -4.15
N GLN A 115 9.41 1.87 -4.83
CA GLN A 115 10.11 3.06 -4.34
C GLN A 115 9.53 3.56 -3.01
N VAL A 116 8.20 3.52 -2.86
CA VAL A 116 7.52 3.90 -1.62
C VAL A 116 7.56 2.77 -0.57
N GLY A 117 8.08 1.59 -0.90
CA GLY A 117 8.27 0.48 0.03
C GLY A 117 6.99 -0.28 0.37
N ARG A 118 6.00 -0.27 -0.52
CA ARG A 118 4.71 -0.98 -0.36
C ARG A 118 4.63 -2.26 -1.18
N ILE A 119 5.54 -2.45 -2.14
CA ILE A 119 5.75 -3.70 -2.87
C ILE A 119 7.21 -4.11 -2.71
N ALA A 120 7.44 -5.42 -2.60
CA ALA A 120 8.77 -6.00 -2.61
C ALA A 120 9.01 -6.77 -3.91
N GLY A 121 10.21 -6.62 -4.44
CA GLY A 121 10.66 -7.19 -5.72
C GLY A 121 11.46 -6.15 -6.50
N PRO A 122 11.85 -6.46 -7.74
CA PRO A 122 11.68 -7.75 -8.42
C PRO A 122 12.51 -8.86 -7.79
N PHE A 123 11.97 -10.08 -7.70
CA PHE A 123 12.70 -11.29 -7.35
C PHE A 123 12.78 -12.24 -8.55
N LYS A 124 13.97 -12.74 -8.87
CA LYS A 124 14.15 -13.71 -9.97
C LYS A 124 13.56 -15.09 -9.67
N ASN A 125 13.58 -15.48 -8.39
CA ASN A 125 12.97 -16.70 -7.90
C ASN A 125 11.86 -16.35 -6.91
N LYS A 126 10.93 -17.28 -6.66
CA LYS A 126 9.89 -17.09 -5.64
C LYS A 126 10.55 -16.80 -4.28
N PRO A 127 10.25 -15.65 -3.64
CA PRO A 127 10.81 -15.32 -2.32
C PRO A 127 10.29 -16.23 -1.20
N PHE A 128 9.13 -16.85 -1.40
CA PHE A 128 8.55 -17.85 -0.50
C PHE A 128 8.15 -19.08 -1.32
N SER A 129 8.45 -20.28 -0.81
CA SER A 129 8.12 -21.54 -1.50
C SER A 129 6.62 -21.69 -1.74
N ASN A 130 5.80 -21.21 -0.78
CA ASN A 130 4.35 -21.22 -0.84
C ASN A 130 3.75 -19.87 -1.30
N LEU A 131 4.52 -19.01 -1.99
CA LEU A 131 4.01 -17.73 -2.47
C LEU A 131 2.79 -17.95 -3.39
N ARG A 132 1.67 -17.37 -2.97
CA ARG A 132 0.42 -17.39 -3.70
C ARG A 132 0.36 -16.21 -4.66
N LEU A 133 0.20 -16.49 -5.96
CA LEU A 133 0.06 -15.46 -6.97
C LEU A 133 -1.42 -15.17 -7.25
N SER A 134 -1.73 -13.89 -7.43
CA SER A 134 -2.99 -13.43 -7.99
C SER A 134 -2.73 -12.64 -9.27
N PRO A 135 -3.60 -12.76 -10.30
CA PRO A 135 -3.47 -12.00 -11.53
C PRO A 135 -3.43 -10.51 -11.24
N ILE A 136 -2.56 -9.77 -11.93
CA ILE A 136 -2.62 -8.31 -11.95
C ILE A 136 -3.13 -7.80 -13.30
N GLY A 137 -3.64 -6.57 -13.30
CA GLY A 137 -4.05 -5.87 -14.50
C GLY A 137 -4.27 -4.39 -14.24
N LEU A 138 -4.68 -3.68 -15.29
CA LEU A 138 -5.01 -2.27 -15.23
C LEU A 138 -6.48 -2.02 -15.53
N VAL A 139 -7.05 -1.04 -14.83
CA VAL A 139 -8.38 -0.51 -15.04
C VAL A 139 -8.29 1.00 -15.19
N ALA A 140 -8.93 1.56 -16.21
CA ALA A 140 -8.97 3.00 -16.42
C ALA A 140 -9.69 3.69 -15.24
N LYS A 141 -9.13 4.78 -14.73
CA LYS A 141 -9.92 5.75 -13.96
C LYS A 141 -10.98 6.31 -14.93
N LYS A 142 -12.18 6.59 -14.43
CA LYS A 142 -13.30 7.17 -15.20
C LYS A 142 -12.81 8.21 -16.23
N PRO A 143 -13.48 8.34 -17.40
CA PRO A 143 -12.99 9.16 -18.50
C PRO A 143 -12.62 10.54 -17.97
N PRO A 144 -11.37 10.98 -18.17
CA PRO A 144 -10.95 12.30 -17.73
C PRO A 144 -11.76 13.36 -18.49
N PRO A 145 -12.07 14.51 -17.86
CA PRO A 145 -12.44 15.69 -18.65
C PRO A 145 -11.33 15.98 -19.65
N VAL A 146 -11.70 16.57 -20.80
CA VAL A 146 -10.93 16.76 -22.06
C VAL A 146 -9.46 17.20 -21.92
N SER A 147 -9.02 17.65 -20.75
CA SER A 147 -7.66 18.14 -20.47
C SER A 147 -6.74 17.22 -19.64
N LYS A 148 -7.17 16.00 -19.25
CA LYS A 148 -6.31 15.09 -18.45
C LYS A 148 -6.02 13.78 -19.18
N THR A 149 -4.78 13.31 -19.06
CA THR A 149 -4.36 11.98 -19.49
C THR A 149 -5.17 10.89 -18.77
N HIS A 150 -5.46 9.80 -19.48
CA HIS A 150 -6.14 8.62 -18.92
C HIS A 150 -5.29 8.05 -17.79
N GLY A 151 -5.77 8.13 -16.54
CA GLY A 151 -5.04 7.56 -15.41
C GLY A 151 -5.41 6.11 -15.22
N TRP A 152 -4.43 5.22 -15.04
CA TRP A 152 -4.70 3.80 -14.75
C TRP A 152 -4.68 3.49 -13.25
N ARG A 153 -5.43 2.45 -12.83
CA ARG A 153 -5.31 1.81 -11.52
C ARG A 153 -4.83 0.37 -11.71
N MET A 154 -3.76 0.01 -11.02
CA MET A 154 -3.35 -1.38 -10.90
C MET A 154 -4.33 -2.10 -9.99
N ILE A 155 -4.84 -3.23 -10.46
CA ILE A 155 -5.68 -4.16 -9.69
C ILE A 155 -4.95 -5.48 -9.51
N GLN A 156 -5.21 -6.13 -8.38
CA GLN A 156 -4.80 -7.50 -8.10
C GLN A 156 -6.09 -8.30 -7.89
N HIS A 157 -6.28 -9.36 -8.67
CA HIS A 157 -7.53 -10.12 -8.69
C HIS A 157 -7.57 -11.11 -7.53
N LEU A 158 -7.88 -10.62 -6.33
CA LEU A 158 -7.86 -11.42 -5.08
C LEU A 158 -9.02 -12.41 -4.96
N SER A 159 -10.03 -12.29 -5.82
CA SER A 159 -11.11 -13.27 -6.01
C SER A 159 -10.77 -14.40 -7.01
N TYR A 160 -9.52 -14.49 -7.49
CA TYR A 160 -9.04 -15.58 -8.35
C TYR A 160 -8.19 -16.63 -7.57
N PRO A 161 -8.28 -17.92 -7.93
CA PRO A 161 -9.29 -18.51 -8.79
C PRO A 161 -10.62 -18.64 -8.03
N LEU A 162 -11.73 -18.67 -8.77
CA LEU A 162 -13.05 -18.81 -8.16
C LEU A 162 -13.11 -20.07 -7.27
N GLY A 163 -13.67 -19.94 -6.07
CA GLY A 163 -13.80 -21.05 -5.11
C GLY A 163 -12.53 -21.40 -4.32
N SER A 164 -11.37 -20.83 -4.66
CA SER A 164 -10.12 -21.04 -3.90
C SER A 164 -9.30 -19.75 -3.76
N SER A 165 -9.95 -18.60 -3.90
CA SER A 165 -9.30 -17.29 -3.90
C SER A 165 -8.93 -16.79 -2.50
N ILE A 166 -8.20 -15.68 -2.38
CA ILE A 166 -7.91 -15.09 -1.06
C ILE A 166 -9.21 -14.66 -0.40
N ASN A 167 -10.05 -13.93 -1.14
CA ASN A 167 -11.32 -13.42 -0.64
C ASN A 167 -12.32 -14.54 -0.30
N THR A 168 -12.23 -15.71 -0.96
CA THR A 168 -13.09 -16.86 -0.65
C THR A 168 -12.90 -17.36 0.79
N PHE A 169 -11.69 -17.23 1.34
CA PHE A 169 -11.37 -17.72 2.68
C PHE A 169 -11.28 -16.61 3.74
N ILE A 170 -11.86 -15.44 3.46
CA ILE A 170 -12.08 -14.38 4.44
C ILE A 170 -13.58 -14.33 4.70
N TYR A 171 -13.99 -14.60 5.94
CA TYR A 171 -15.41 -14.69 6.30
C TYR A 171 -16.13 -13.34 6.10
N PRO A 172 -17.32 -13.31 5.45
CA PRO A 172 -18.06 -12.07 5.21
C PRO A 172 -18.39 -11.28 6.48
N GLN A 173 -18.58 -11.94 7.61
CA GLN A 173 -18.85 -11.32 8.91
C GLN A 173 -17.69 -10.42 9.37
N LEU A 174 -16.47 -10.70 8.90
CA LEU A 174 -15.26 -9.92 9.21
C LEU A 174 -15.00 -8.78 8.21
N THR A 175 -15.69 -8.78 7.07
CA THR A 175 -15.54 -7.78 6.00
C THR A 175 -16.79 -6.91 5.80
N THR A 176 -17.87 -7.21 6.52
CA THR A 176 -19.10 -6.41 6.50
C THR A 176 -18.87 -5.09 7.24
N VAL A 177 -19.00 -3.98 6.51
CA VAL A 177 -18.90 -2.63 7.07
C VAL A 177 -20.30 -2.03 7.16
N GLN A 178 -20.67 -1.52 8.34
CA GLN A 178 -21.88 -0.71 8.50
C GLN A 178 -21.54 0.77 8.35
N TYR A 179 -22.09 1.41 7.32
CA TYR A 179 -21.94 2.84 7.12
C TYR A 179 -23.02 3.61 7.88
N THR A 180 -22.65 4.77 8.42
CA THR A 180 -23.63 5.71 8.96
C THR A 180 -24.42 6.34 7.82
N SER A 181 -25.75 6.37 7.92
CA SER A 181 -26.61 7.01 6.91
C SER A 181 -26.43 8.52 6.87
N LEU A 182 -26.66 9.12 5.69
CA LEU A 182 -26.58 10.58 5.53
C LEU A 182 -27.56 11.29 6.48
N ASP A 183 -28.79 10.80 6.62
CA ASP A 183 -29.81 11.39 7.50
C ASP A 183 -29.36 11.41 8.96
N LYS A 184 -28.66 10.36 9.42
CA LYS A 184 -28.12 10.31 10.77
C LYS A 184 -27.02 11.35 10.97
N VAL A 185 -26.16 11.55 9.97
CA VAL A 185 -25.14 12.61 9.98
C VAL A 185 -25.80 13.99 9.99
N LEU A 186 -26.76 14.24 9.09
CA LEU A 186 -27.47 15.52 8.99
C LEU A 186 -28.26 15.85 10.26
N GLY A 187 -28.93 14.84 10.85
CA GLY A 187 -29.62 14.98 12.13
C GLY A 187 -28.65 15.31 13.27
N THR A 188 -27.44 14.77 13.26
CA THR A 188 -26.40 15.11 14.24
C THR A 188 -25.95 16.56 14.08
N ILE A 189 -25.70 17.01 12.85
CA ILE A 189 -25.31 18.40 12.56
C ILE A 189 -26.43 19.37 12.96
N SER A 190 -27.68 19.06 12.62
CA SER A 190 -28.85 19.86 12.99
C SER A 190 -28.97 20.03 14.50
N LYS A 191 -28.74 18.97 15.28
CA LYS A 191 -28.78 19.00 16.75
C LYS A 191 -27.67 19.84 17.39
N LEU A 192 -26.50 19.95 16.76
CA LEU A 192 -25.42 20.81 17.26
C LEU A 192 -25.78 22.30 17.16
N GLY A 193 -26.72 22.65 16.27
CA GLY A 193 -27.31 23.98 16.20
C GLY A 193 -26.43 25.04 15.53
N LYS A 194 -26.86 26.30 15.67
CA LYS A 194 -26.20 27.45 15.06
C LYS A 194 -24.85 27.72 15.73
N GLY A 195 -23.81 27.91 14.92
CA GLY A 195 -22.44 28.14 15.40
C GLY A 195 -21.56 26.89 15.44
N ALA A 196 -22.09 25.72 15.07
CA ALA A 196 -21.31 24.50 14.93
C ALA A 196 -20.28 24.62 13.78
N GLU A 197 -19.03 24.28 14.07
CA GLU A 197 -17.95 24.23 13.08
C GLU A 197 -17.75 22.79 12.57
N GLN A 198 -17.54 22.64 11.26
CA GLN A 198 -17.33 21.34 10.64
C GLN A 198 -16.02 21.31 9.84
N ALA A 199 -15.22 20.27 10.07
CA ALA A 199 -14.07 19.94 9.24
C ALA A 199 -14.31 18.62 8.50
N ARG A 200 -13.89 18.55 7.23
CA ARG A 200 -13.89 17.33 6.43
C ARG A 200 -12.49 17.09 5.89
N MET A 201 -12.00 15.88 6.06
CA MET A 201 -10.74 15.43 5.49
C MET A 201 -10.97 14.10 4.76
N ASP A 202 -10.33 13.95 3.60
CA ASP A 202 -10.30 12.71 2.85
C ASP A 202 -8.91 12.06 2.98
N ILE A 203 -8.88 10.75 3.20
CA ILE A 203 -7.64 10.01 3.35
C ILE A 203 -7.26 9.41 2.00
N VAL A 204 -6.20 9.97 1.42
CA VAL A 204 -5.66 9.47 0.15
C VAL A 204 -5.08 8.07 0.35
N SER A 205 -5.51 7.13 -0.50
CA SER A 205 -5.00 5.76 -0.52
C SER A 205 -5.09 5.03 0.81
N ALA A 206 -6.22 5.15 1.53
CA ALA A 206 -6.42 4.61 2.88
C ALA A 206 -5.96 3.15 3.06
N PHE A 207 -6.32 2.23 2.15
CA PHE A 207 -5.87 0.82 2.22
C PHE A 207 -4.34 0.68 2.24
N ARG A 208 -3.62 1.54 1.51
CA ARG A 208 -2.16 1.50 1.43
C ARG A 208 -1.47 2.04 2.69
N LEU A 209 -2.22 2.60 3.64
CA LEU A 209 -1.70 2.94 4.97
C LEU A 209 -1.57 1.71 5.86
N LEU A 210 -2.35 0.66 5.59
CA LEU A 210 -2.38 -0.57 6.36
C LEU A 210 -1.27 -1.50 5.85
N ILE A 211 -0.15 -1.52 6.58
CA ILE A 211 0.98 -2.41 6.28
C ILE A 211 0.62 -3.81 6.71
N LEU A 212 0.87 -4.79 5.85
CA LEU A 212 0.61 -6.18 6.15
C LEU A 212 1.64 -6.70 7.17
N HIS A 213 1.17 -7.54 8.09
CA HIS A 213 2.06 -8.34 8.93
C HIS A 213 2.91 -9.26 8.03
N PRO A 214 4.20 -9.52 8.32
CA PRO A 214 5.08 -10.30 7.45
C PRO A 214 4.53 -11.70 7.10
N ASP A 215 3.89 -12.37 8.06
CA ASP A 215 3.20 -13.65 7.84
C ASP A 215 2.14 -13.60 6.73
N GLN A 216 1.64 -12.43 6.35
CA GLN A 216 0.64 -12.27 5.29
C GLN A 216 1.27 -12.06 3.90
N PHE A 217 2.55 -11.73 3.80
CA PHE A 217 3.21 -11.45 2.51
C PHE A 217 3.06 -12.59 1.51
N VAL A 218 3.09 -13.83 2.00
CA VAL A 218 2.95 -15.04 1.19
C VAL A 218 1.61 -15.10 0.43
N LEU A 219 0.57 -14.43 0.93
CA LEU A 219 -0.77 -14.44 0.35
C LEU A 219 -0.91 -13.46 -0.82
N PHE A 220 -0.15 -12.36 -0.82
CA PHE A 220 -0.36 -11.24 -1.74
C PHE A 220 0.72 -11.14 -2.81
N GLY A 221 1.09 -12.28 -3.39
CA GLY A 221 2.05 -12.34 -4.50
C GLY A 221 1.45 -12.00 -5.85
N PHE A 222 2.32 -11.55 -6.77
CA PHE A 222 2.01 -11.45 -8.19
C PHE A 222 3.29 -11.61 -9.03
N ARG A 223 3.13 -11.77 -10.34
CA ARG A 223 4.24 -11.94 -11.29
C ARG A 223 4.15 -10.90 -12.40
N PHE A 224 5.27 -10.36 -12.83
CA PHE A 224 5.38 -9.43 -13.96
C PHE A 224 6.76 -9.59 -14.61
N GLU A 225 6.83 -9.68 -15.95
CA GLU A 225 8.07 -9.90 -16.72
C GLU A 225 9.01 -10.96 -16.11
N ASP A 226 8.45 -12.14 -15.81
CA ASP A 226 9.15 -13.28 -15.19
C ASP A 226 9.75 -13.04 -13.79
N ASN A 227 9.52 -11.88 -13.20
CA ASN A 227 9.90 -11.58 -11.83
C ASN A 227 8.71 -11.75 -10.87
N PHE A 228 9.01 -12.15 -9.64
CA PHE A 228 8.05 -12.28 -8.56
C PHE A 228 8.05 -11.04 -7.68
N TYR A 229 6.88 -10.71 -7.16
CA TYR A 229 6.65 -9.59 -6.27
C TYR A 229 5.64 -9.99 -5.20
N PHE A 230 5.61 -9.26 -4.10
CA PHE A 230 4.53 -9.35 -3.12
C PHE A 230 4.19 -7.99 -2.52
N GLN A 231 2.93 -7.84 -2.10
CA GLN A 231 2.46 -6.64 -1.40
C GLN A 231 2.96 -6.63 0.05
N LYS A 232 3.48 -5.48 0.49
CA LYS A 232 3.75 -5.17 1.90
C LYS A 232 2.67 -4.28 2.52
N ALA A 233 1.79 -3.69 1.72
CA ALA A 233 0.63 -2.92 2.18
C ALA A 233 -0.65 -3.48 1.56
N LEU A 234 -1.77 -3.39 2.28
CA LEU A 234 -3.03 -4.00 1.87
C LEU A 234 -3.44 -3.51 0.46
N PRO A 235 -3.59 -4.41 -0.52
CA PRO A 235 -4.12 -4.06 -1.84
C PRO A 235 -5.61 -3.71 -1.75
N MET A 236 -6.10 -2.95 -2.74
CA MET A 236 -7.54 -2.74 -2.87
C MET A 236 -8.23 -4.04 -3.30
N GLY A 237 -9.44 -4.28 -2.79
CA GLY A 237 -10.26 -5.44 -3.13
C GLY A 237 -9.98 -6.69 -2.29
N CYS A 238 -9.24 -6.55 -1.18
CA CYS A 238 -9.13 -7.54 -0.11
C CYS A 238 -10.28 -7.39 0.88
#